data_AF-A0A4R3IA29-F1
#
_entry.id   AF-A0A4R3IA29-F1
#
_cell.length_a   1.000
_cell.length_b   1.000
_cell.length_c   1.000
_cell.angle_alpha   90.00
_cell.angle_beta   90.00
_cell.angle_gamma   90.00
#
_symmetry.space_group_name_H-M   'P 1'
#
loop_
_entity.id
_entity.type
_entity.pdbx_description
1 polymer ?
#
loop_
_entity_poly.entity_id
_entity_poly.type
_entity_poly.pdbx_seq_one_letter_code
_entity_poly.pdbx_strand_id
1 'polypeptide(L)'
;MGILDILTVLFYSAMPYWWLFVLALMVLVISYFIGKSSLTMSRGLMAGISLIVGVLVGLAAPYITLSKLTYVATATDWIALIGIMVAVAIFCWINLALIARK
;
A
#
# COMPACT_ATOMS: atom_id res chain seq x y z
N MET A 1 12.11 27.86 5.42
CA MET A 1 11.56 26.68 6.12
C MET A 1 12.70 25.76 6.46
N GLY A 2 12.86 25.41 7.73
CA GLY A 2 13.83 24.41 8.16
C GLY A 2 13.32 23.00 7.88
N ILE A 3 14.22 22.01 7.83
CA ILE A 3 13.86 20.59 7.70
C ILE A 3 12.89 20.15 8.81
N LEU A 4 13.07 20.70 10.01
CA LEU A 4 12.21 20.39 11.15
C LEU A 4 10.75 20.81 10.89
N ASP A 5 10.54 22.00 10.32
CA ASP A 5 9.20 22.50 9.96
C ASP A 5 8.53 21.59 8.92
N ILE A 6 9.29 21.15 7.91
CA ILE A 6 8.80 20.25 6.86
C ILE A 6 8.36 18.91 7.46
N LEU A 7 9.18 18.34 8.34
CA LEU A 7 8.87 17.07 9.01
C LEU A 7 7.66 17.21 9.94
N THR A 8 7.52 18.32 10.65
CA THR A 8 6.35 18.59 11.50
C THR A 8 5.08 18.66 10.66
N VAL A 9 5.08 19.38 9.54
CA VAL A 9 3.92 19.45 8.64
C VAL A 9 3.58 18.08 8.07
N LEU A 10 4.58 17.30 7.67
CA LEU A 10 4.39 15.95 7.16
C LEU A 10 3.75 15.04 8.22
N PHE A 11 4.25 15.09 9.46
CA PHE A 11 3.72 14.29 10.57
C PHE A 11 2.27 14.64 10.89
N TYR A 12 1.94 15.92 10.98
CA TYR A 12 0.57 16.36 11.23
C TYR A 12 -0.37 15.99 10.08
N SER A 13 0.12 16.06 8.83
CA SER A 13 -0.64 15.64 7.65
C SER A 13 -0.90 14.13 7.63
N ALA A 14 0.05 13.33 8.14
CA ALA A 14 -0.08 11.88 8.20
C ALA A 14 -0.92 11.38 9.40
N MET A 15 -1.01 12.15 10.48
CA MET A 15 -1.71 11.81 11.73
C MET A 15 -3.11 11.20 11.55
N PRO A 16 -4.03 11.76 10.74
CA PRO A 16 -5.38 11.18 10.57
C PRO A 16 -5.38 9.80 9.90
N TYR A 17 -4.27 9.40 9.27
CA TYR A 17 -4.13 8.16 8.53
C TYR A 17 -3.34 7.08 9.29
N TRP A 18 -2.96 7.32 10.56
CA TRP A 18 -2.20 6.34 11.36
C TRP A 18 -2.90 4.99 11.51
N TRP A 19 -4.23 4.98 11.51
CA TRP A 19 -5.01 3.75 11.56
C TRP A 19 -4.76 2.86 10.33
N LEU A 20 -4.41 3.42 9.16
CA LEU A 20 -4.05 2.64 7.97
C LEU A 20 -2.76 1.85 8.19
N PHE A 21 -1.78 2.42 8.92
CA PHE A 21 -0.57 1.70 9.29
C PHE A 21 -0.88 0.55 10.25
N VAL A 22 -1.75 0.77 11.24
CA VAL A 22 -2.20 -0.30 12.15
C VAL A 22 -2.93 -1.40 11.38
N LEU A 23 -3.80 -1.02 10.44
CA LEU A 23 -4.52 -1.97 9.59
C LEU A 23 -3.56 -2.78 8.71
N ALA A 24 -2.58 -2.13 8.08
CA ALA A 24 -1.55 -2.83 7.31
C ALA A 24 -0.75 -3.80 8.18
N LEU A 25 -0.37 -3.40 9.40
CA LEU A 25 0.31 -4.28 10.35
C LEU A 25 -0.58 -5.48 10.73
N MET A 26 -1.86 -5.26 11.01
CA MET A 26 -2.81 -6.33 11.32
C MET A 26 -2.94 -7.34 10.18
N VAL A 27 -3.06 -6.88 8.94
CA VAL A 27 -3.10 -7.75 7.75
C VAL A 27 -1.85 -8.62 7.68
N LEU A 28 -0.67 -8.03 7.89
CA LEU A 28 0.60 -8.76 7.89
C LEU A 28 0.66 -9.84 8.98
N VAL A 29 0.25 -9.50 10.20
CA VAL A 29 0.21 -10.44 11.33
C VAL A 29 -0.78 -11.58 11.06
N ILE A 30 -1.97 -11.26 10.55
CA ILE A 30 -2.99 -12.27 10.20
C ILE A 30 -2.46 -13.19 9.09
N SER A 31 -1.88 -12.64 8.03
CA SER A 31 -1.28 -13.42 6.94
C SER A 31 -0.15 -14.34 7.43
N TYR A 32 0.65 -13.90 8.40
CA TYR A 32 1.66 -14.74 9.04
C TYR A 32 1.05 -15.94 9.78
N PHE A 33 -0.03 -15.75 10.54
CA PHE A 33 -0.69 -16.85 11.25
C PHE A 33 -1.46 -17.79 10.31
N ILE A 34 -2.07 -17.27 9.25
CA ILE A 34 -2.81 -18.05 8.23
C ILE A 34 -1.87 -18.90 7.38
N GLY A 35 -0.63 -18.46 7.15
CA GLY A 35 0.40 -19.18 6.37
C GLY A 35 0.80 -20.55 6.88
N LYS A 36 0.15 -21.06 7.93
CA LYS A 36 0.15 -22.48 8.32
C LYS A 36 -0.78 -23.35 7.46
N SER A 37 -1.58 -22.74 6.58
CA SER A 37 -2.49 -23.41 5.66
C SER A 37 -1.77 -23.86 4.38
N SER A 38 -2.09 -25.05 3.86
CA SER A 38 -1.43 -25.67 2.70
C SER A 38 -1.80 -25.02 1.34
N LEU A 39 -2.05 -23.71 1.30
CA LEU A 39 -2.43 -22.99 0.11
C LEU A 39 -1.21 -22.82 -0.81
N THR A 40 -1.12 -23.63 -1.85
CA THR A 40 -0.07 -23.49 -2.86
C THR A 40 -0.53 -22.55 -3.97
N MET A 41 0.17 -21.42 -4.13
CA MET A 41 -0.07 -20.46 -5.19
C MET A 41 1.17 -20.35 -6.09
N SER A 42 0.98 -20.25 -7.41
CA SER A 42 2.10 -20.06 -8.33
C SER A 42 2.64 -18.64 -8.26
N ARG A 43 3.97 -18.47 -8.40
CA ARG A 43 4.63 -17.15 -8.38
C ARG A 43 4.06 -16.20 -9.44
N GLY A 44 3.71 -16.71 -10.63
CA GLY A 44 3.11 -15.90 -11.69
C GLY A 44 1.72 -15.36 -11.32
N LEU A 45 0.88 -16.19 -10.69
CA LEU A 45 -0.44 -15.78 -10.22
C LEU A 45 -0.33 -14.74 -9.09
N MET A 46 0.61 -14.93 -8.15
CA MET A 46 0.89 -13.94 -7.09
C MET A 46 1.29 -12.59 -7.70
N ALA A 47 2.07 -12.60 -8.79
CA ALA A 47 2.56 -11.37 -9.43
C ALA A 47 1.39 -10.62 -10.04
N GLY A 48 0.57 -11.34 -10.81
CA GLY A 48 -0.62 -10.80 -11.44
C GLY A 48 -1.56 -10.16 -10.42
N ILE A 49 -1.90 -10.90 -9.34
CA ILE A 49 -2.79 -10.37 -8.29
C ILE A 49 -2.17 -9.13 -7.63
N SER A 50 -0.89 -9.19 -7.24
CA SER A 50 -0.23 -8.06 -6.57
C SER A 50 -0.21 -6.79 -7.42
N LEU A 51 0.07 -6.91 -8.72
CA LEU A 51 0.10 -5.78 -9.64
C LEU A 51 -1.29 -5.20 -9.85
N ILE A 52 -2.30 -6.05 -10.08
CA ILE A 52 -3.69 -5.61 -10.24
C ILE A 52 -4.16 -4.89 -8.99
N VAL A 53 -3.92 -5.45 -7.80
CA VAL A 53 -4.28 -4.83 -6.53
C VAL A 53 -3.56 -3.49 -6.34
N GLY A 54 -2.25 -3.42 -6.64
CA GLY A 54 -1.48 -2.18 -6.58
C GLY A 54 -2.06 -1.08 -7.46
N VAL A 55 -2.39 -1.39 -8.71
CA VAL A 55 -2.98 -0.42 -9.65
C VAL A 55 -4.36 0.03 -9.17
N LEU A 56 -5.24 -0.90 -8.79
CA LEU A 56 -6.59 -0.58 -8.33
C LEU A 56 -6.57 0.30 -7.08
N VAL A 57 -5.72 -0.01 -6.11
CA VAL A 57 -5.59 0.79 -4.88
C VAL A 57 -4.96 2.15 -5.17
N GLY A 58 -3.95 2.23 -6.05
CA GLY A 58 -3.36 3.50 -6.45
C GLY A 58 -4.38 4.44 -7.12
N LEU A 59 -5.26 3.90 -7.96
CA LEU A 59 -6.37 4.65 -8.56
C LEU A 59 -7.46 5.03 -7.55
N ALA A 60 -7.65 4.22 -6.50
CA ALA A 60 -8.59 4.52 -5.42
C ALA A 60 -8.00 5.48 -4.37
N ALA A 61 -6.68 5.65 -4.29
CA ALA A 61 -6.00 6.42 -3.25
C ALA A 61 -6.50 7.88 -3.15
N PRO A 62 -6.74 8.63 -4.24
CA PRO A 62 -7.31 9.97 -4.16
C PRO A 62 -8.67 9.98 -3.45
N TYR A 63 -9.52 8.99 -3.68
CA TYR A 63 -10.83 8.92 -3.02
C TYR A 63 -10.70 8.70 -1.51
N ILE A 64 -9.72 7.90 -1.07
CA ILE A 64 -9.44 7.63 0.35
C ILE A 64 -8.93 8.90 1.06
N THR A 65 -8.17 9.73 0.36
CA THR A 65 -7.66 11.00 0.88
C THR A 65 -8.60 12.19 0.64
N LEU A 66 -9.86 11.93 0.25
CA LEU A 66 -10.88 12.94 -0.07
C LEU A 66 -10.47 13.91 -1.20
N SER A 67 -9.57 13.45 -2.06
CA SER A 67 -9.09 14.13 -3.26
C SER A 67 -9.75 13.55 -4.52
N LYS A 68 -9.40 14.11 -5.68
CA LYS A 68 -9.86 13.67 -7.00
C LYS A 68 -8.66 13.38 -7.89
N LEU A 69 -8.79 12.35 -8.72
CA LEU A 69 -7.75 11.99 -9.69
C LEU A 69 -7.46 13.12 -10.69
N THR A 70 -8.44 14.00 -10.94
CA THR A 70 -8.27 15.21 -11.77
C THR A 70 -7.30 16.24 -11.18
N TYR A 71 -6.97 16.14 -9.88
CA TYR A 71 -5.97 17.02 -9.25
C TYR A 71 -4.54 16.49 -9.37
N VAL A 72 -4.33 15.32 -9.98
CA VAL A 72 -3.00 14.80 -10.31
C VAL A 72 -2.50 15.57 -11.54
N ALA A 73 -1.81 16.69 -11.30
CA ALA A 73 -1.42 17.62 -12.35
C ALA A 73 0.10 17.71 -12.50
N THR A 74 0.85 17.49 -11.42
CA THR A 74 2.31 17.67 -11.40
C THR A 74 3.04 16.34 -11.48
N ALA A 75 4.32 16.38 -11.86
CA ALA A 75 5.18 15.20 -11.86
C ALA A 75 5.28 14.56 -10.46
N THR A 76 5.28 15.38 -9.41
CA THR A 76 5.33 14.91 -8.02
C THR A 76 4.08 14.12 -7.65
N ASP A 77 2.90 14.52 -8.12
CA ASP A 77 1.64 13.81 -7.88
C ASP A 77 1.66 12.42 -8.54
N TRP A 78 2.16 12.35 -9.78
CA TRP A 78 2.33 11.09 -10.50
C TRP A 78 3.35 10.17 -9.82
N ILE A 79 4.48 10.72 -9.35
CA ILE A 79 5.48 9.95 -8.60
C ILE A 79 4.87 9.40 -7.31
N ALA A 80 4.08 10.21 -6.58
CA ALA A 80 3.40 9.76 -5.38
C ALA A 80 2.39 8.63 -5.68
N LEU A 81 1.60 8.76 -6.74
CA LEU A 81 0.59 7.78 -7.13
C LEU A 81 1.22 6.46 -7.58
N ILE A 82 2.29 6.51 -8.37
CA ILE A 82 3.09 5.33 -8.75
C ILE A 82 3.73 4.71 -7.51
N GLY A 83 4.25 5.54 -6.59
CA GLY A 83 4.80 5.08 -5.32
C GLY A 83 3.79 4.27 -4.50
N ILE A 84 2.54 4.73 -4.43
CA ILE A 84 1.44 3.99 -3.78
C ILE A 84 1.19 2.65 -4.48
N MET A 85 1.09 2.65 -5.82
CA MET A 85 0.85 1.43 -6.59
C MET A 85 1.92 0.37 -6.34
N VAL A 86 3.20 0.78 -6.38
CA VAL A 86 4.35 -0.10 -6.16
C VAL A 86 4.38 -0.59 -4.72
N ALA A 87 4.19 0.30 -3.74
CA ALA A 87 4.20 -0.06 -2.33
C ALA A 87 3.09 -1.08 -2.00
N VAL A 88 1.88 -0.87 -2.51
CA VAL A 88 0.74 -1.78 -2.30
C VAL A 88 0.97 -3.10 -3.02
N ALA A 89 1.51 -3.10 -4.24
CA ALA A 89 1.83 -4.33 -4.95
C ALA A 89 2.85 -5.17 -4.17
N ILE A 90 3.95 -4.56 -3.71
CA ILE A 90 4.95 -5.25 -2.89
C ILE A 90 4.33 -5.77 -1.59
N PHE A 91 3.54 -4.95 -0.91
CA PHE A 91 2.86 -5.36 0.33
C PHE A 91 1.92 -6.55 0.08
N CYS A 92 1.11 -6.51 -0.97
CA CYS A 92 0.22 -7.60 -1.35
C CYS A 92 1.01 -8.89 -1.67
N TRP A 93 2.09 -8.77 -2.44
CA TRP A 93 2.97 -9.89 -2.75
C TRP A 93 3.55 -10.52 -1.48
N ILE A 94 4.04 -9.71 -0.54
CA ILE A 94 4.58 -10.20 0.73
C ILE A 94 3.51 -10.99 1.48
N ASN A 95 2.29 -10.44 1.62
CA ASN A 95 1.20 -11.13 2.34
C ASN A 95 0.80 -12.43 1.67
N LEU A 96 0.68 -12.45 0.33
CA LEU A 96 0.42 -13.68 -0.42
C LEU A 96 1.55 -14.70 -0.25
N ALA A 97 2.81 -14.24 -0.23
CA ALA A 97 3.97 -15.10 0.00
C ALA A 97 4.01 -15.66 1.43
N LEU A 98 3.51 -14.91 2.42
CA LEU A 98 3.34 -15.39 3.80
C LEU A 98 2.27 -16.49 3.86
N ILE A 99 1.14 -16.28 3.18
CA ILE A 99 0.02 -17.23 3.17
C ILE A 99 0.38 -18.51 2.41
N ALA A 100 1.12 -18.38 1.29
CA ALA A 100 1.48 -19.50 0.43
C ALA A 100 2.77 -20.24 0.86
N ARG A 101 3.24 -20.02 2.09
CA ARG A 101 4.39 -20.76 2.65
C ARG A 101 4.01 -22.24 2.72
N LYS A 102 4.76 -23.07 1.99
CA LYS A 102 4.76 -24.53 2.17
C LYS A 102 5.45 -24.90 3.48
#